data_AF-A0A958X6H3-F1
#
_entry.id   AF-A0A958X6H3-F1
#
_cell.length_a   1.000
_cell.length_b   1.000
_cell.length_c   1.000
_cell.angle_alpha   90.00
_cell.angle_beta   90.00
_cell.angle_gamma   90.00
#
_symmetry.space_group_name_H-M   'P 1'
#
loop_
_entity.id
_entity.type
_entity.pdbx_description
1 polymer ?
#
loop_
_entity_poly.entity_id
_entity_poly.type
_entity_poly.pdbx_seq_one_letter_code
_entity_poly.pdbx_strand_id
1 'polypeptide(L)'
;MSWKKTILYFTWQSVRYAHSWSHFMQIWSYRERWQQSFNPGRNSVADALPWINFPALEFLERHLRPENIVFEFGGGGSTLFFCKNVAEVATVEDHPEWFDILTKTVKAQGWQNWKGYMVPAEDLPEGQTAGAPQDPAAFSSNAKGMEQKSFEKYARTINQYPGEYFDLVLVDGRARPACINQALPHLKKGGYLVVDNTERAYYLAAFHELIREQFEVETDMFAPVAYTPDFTKTTILRKKK
;
A
#
# COMPACT_ATOMS: atom_id res chain seq x y z
N MET A 1 -22.81 -13.10 13.48
CA MET A 1 -21.78 -13.05 12.42
C MET A 1 -22.26 -12.13 11.32
N SER A 2 -21.41 -11.24 10.80
CA SER A 2 -21.77 -10.42 9.63
C SER A 2 -21.92 -11.31 8.40
N TRP A 3 -23.01 -11.14 7.63
CA TRP A 3 -23.24 -11.87 6.37
C TRP A 3 -22.08 -11.69 5.37
N LYS A 4 -21.35 -10.57 5.48
CA LYS A 4 -20.15 -10.30 4.68
C LYS A 4 -19.00 -11.27 4.95
N LYS A 5 -18.97 -11.98 6.08
CA LYS A 5 -17.91 -12.98 6.38
C LYS A 5 -18.33 -14.40 6.00
N THR A 6 -19.23 -14.56 5.03
CA THR A 6 -19.74 -15.86 4.59
C THR A 6 -19.19 -16.24 3.22
N ILE A 7 -19.13 -17.54 2.93
CA ILE A 7 -18.76 -18.04 1.60
C ILE A 7 -19.73 -17.54 0.53
N LEU A 8 -21.00 -17.31 0.85
CA LEU A 8 -21.99 -16.76 -0.08
C LEU A 8 -21.60 -15.35 -0.54
N TYR A 9 -21.14 -14.48 0.38
CA TYR A 9 -20.66 -13.15 0.02
C TYR A 9 -19.38 -13.20 -0.81
N PHE A 10 -18.45 -14.10 -0.45
CA PHE A 10 -17.25 -14.33 -1.24
C PHE A 10 -17.58 -14.79 -2.66
N THR A 11 -18.50 -15.75 -2.83
CA THR A 11 -18.97 -16.22 -4.14
C THR A 11 -19.60 -15.10 -4.95
N TRP A 12 -20.47 -14.29 -4.34
CA TRP A 12 -21.09 -13.15 -5.01
C TRP A 12 -20.05 -12.14 -5.52
N GLN A 13 -19.07 -11.78 -4.69
CA GLN A 13 -17.97 -10.90 -5.12
C GLN A 13 -17.12 -11.54 -6.22
N SER A 14 -16.83 -12.84 -6.11
CA SER A 14 -16.08 -13.59 -7.12
C SER A 14 -16.77 -13.54 -8.48
N VAL A 15 -18.09 -13.73 -8.53
CA VAL A 15 -18.88 -13.58 -9.77
C VAL A 15 -18.92 -12.13 -10.24
N ARG A 16 -19.08 -11.17 -9.33
CA ARG A 16 -19.18 -9.74 -9.65
C ARG A 16 -17.92 -9.19 -10.31
N TYR A 17 -16.74 -9.60 -9.83
CA TYR A 17 -15.46 -9.02 -10.24
C TYR A 17 -14.69 -9.88 -11.25
N ALA A 18 -15.08 -11.13 -11.46
CA ALA A 18 -14.48 -11.95 -12.50
C ALA A 18 -14.83 -11.42 -13.90
N HIS A 19 -13.80 -11.26 -14.74
CA HIS A 19 -13.94 -10.86 -16.15
C HIS A 19 -13.85 -12.06 -17.12
N SER A 20 -13.49 -13.23 -16.59
CA SER A 20 -13.37 -14.49 -17.32
C SER A 20 -13.48 -15.67 -16.34
N TRP A 21 -13.64 -16.88 -16.86
CA TRP A 21 -13.62 -18.09 -16.04
C TRP A 21 -12.26 -18.33 -15.35
N SER A 22 -11.16 -18.03 -16.05
CA SER A 22 -9.81 -18.14 -15.47
C SER A 22 -9.63 -17.17 -14.30
N HIS A 23 -10.11 -15.93 -14.45
CA HIS A 23 -10.08 -14.93 -13.38
C HIS A 23 -10.97 -15.36 -12.19
N PHE A 24 -12.17 -15.90 -12.46
CA PHE A 24 -13.01 -16.48 -11.41
C PHE A 24 -12.28 -17.58 -10.63
N MET A 25 -11.63 -18.51 -11.33
CA MET A 25 -10.89 -19.61 -10.71
C MET A 25 -9.70 -19.12 -9.88
N GLN A 26 -8.99 -18.10 -10.37
CA GLN A 26 -7.93 -17.45 -9.61
C GLN A 26 -8.47 -16.83 -8.31
N ILE A 27 -9.54 -16.03 -8.37
CA ILE A 27 -10.19 -15.48 -7.17
C ILE A 27 -10.61 -16.62 -6.23
N TRP A 28 -11.27 -17.64 -6.75
CA TRP A 28 -11.80 -18.77 -5.99
C TRP A 28 -10.73 -19.58 -5.26
N SER A 29 -9.51 -19.62 -5.82
CA SER A 29 -8.35 -20.26 -5.19
C SER A 29 -8.01 -19.64 -3.83
N TYR A 30 -8.32 -18.35 -3.62
CA TYR A 30 -8.02 -17.63 -2.39
C TYR A 30 -9.06 -17.80 -1.27
N ARG A 31 -10.19 -18.50 -1.52
CA ARG A 31 -11.33 -18.58 -0.58
C ARG A 31 -10.92 -19.05 0.82
N GLU A 32 -10.02 -20.03 0.91
CA GLU A 32 -9.58 -20.61 2.18
C GLU A 32 -8.68 -19.64 2.92
N ARG A 33 -7.73 -19.01 2.23
CA ARG A 33 -6.86 -17.95 2.78
C ARG A 33 -7.69 -16.78 3.30
N TRP A 34 -8.70 -16.35 2.55
CA TRP A 34 -9.65 -15.31 2.94
C TRP A 34 -10.42 -15.70 4.21
N GLN A 35 -11.03 -16.89 4.22
CA GLN A 35 -11.83 -17.36 5.36
C GLN A 35 -11.00 -17.51 6.64
N GLN A 36 -9.80 -18.10 6.53
CA GLN A 36 -8.89 -18.29 7.65
C GLN A 36 -8.36 -16.97 8.22
N SER A 37 -8.32 -15.89 7.43
CA SER A 37 -7.88 -14.57 7.90
C SER A 37 -8.82 -13.95 8.96
N PHE A 38 -10.04 -14.47 9.10
CA PHE A 38 -10.98 -14.04 10.15
C PHE A 38 -10.88 -14.81 11.46
N ASN A 39 -9.97 -15.79 11.56
CA ASN A 39 -9.75 -16.51 12.80
C ASN A 39 -9.34 -15.55 13.93
N PRO A 40 -9.81 -15.76 15.17
CA PRO A 40 -9.47 -14.89 16.29
C PRO A 40 -7.95 -14.69 16.45
N GLY A 41 -7.54 -13.44 16.71
CA GLY A 41 -6.14 -13.06 16.89
C GLY A 41 -5.39 -12.69 15.61
N ARG A 42 -5.91 -13.03 14.42
CA ARG A 42 -5.27 -12.65 13.16
C ARG A 42 -5.50 -11.19 12.79
N ASN A 43 -4.44 -10.53 12.37
CA ASN A 43 -4.41 -9.20 11.78
C ASN A 43 -3.08 -9.02 11.02
N SER A 44 -2.93 -7.93 10.28
CA SER A 44 -1.75 -7.70 9.42
C SER A 44 -0.43 -7.71 10.20
N VAL A 45 -0.40 -7.15 11.41
CA VAL A 45 0.79 -7.12 12.28
C VAL A 45 1.09 -8.51 12.84
N ALA A 46 0.07 -9.21 13.36
CA ALA A 46 0.23 -10.54 13.94
C ALA A 46 0.73 -11.57 12.91
N ASP A 47 0.29 -11.46 11.65
CA ASP A 47 0.72 -12.33 10.57
C ASP A 47 2.00 -11.85 9.87
N ALA A 48 2.48 -10.64 10.16
CA ALA A 48 3.57 -9.97 9.45
C ALA A 48 3.37 -9.97 7.92
N LEU A 49 2.16 -9.59 7.48
CA LEU A 49 1.78 -9.54 6.07
C LEU A 49 1.26 -8.14 5.68
N PRO A 50 1.56 -7.67 4.45
CA PRO A 50 0.97 -6.45 3.93
C PRO A 50 -0.55 -6.60 3.79
N TRP A 51 -1.29 -5.54 4.13
CA TRP A 51 -2.75 -5.56 4.04
C TRP A 51 -3.24 -5.21 2.63
N ILE A 52 -2.71 -5.92 1.63
CA ILE A 52 -3.03 -5.76 0.21
C ILE A 52 -3.75 -7.00 -0.32
N ASN A 53 -4.35 -6.89 -1.51
CA ASN A 53 -5.06 -8.04 -2.09
C ASN A 53 -4.11 -9.22 -2.40
N PHE A 54 -4.66 -10.44 -2.43
CA PHE A 54 -3.84 -11.64 -2.52
C PHE A 54 -2.98 -11.77 -3.79
N PRO A 55 -3.46 -11.39 -5.00
CA PRO A 55 -2.59 -11.35 -6.18
C PRO A 55 -1.37 -10.45 -6.00
N ALA A 56 -1.54 -9.26 -5.41
CA ALA A 56 -0.43 -8.36 -5.15
C ALA A 56 0.52 -8.92 -4.08
N LEU A 57 0.00 -9.52 -3.01
CA LEU A 57 0.83 -10.21 -2.01
C LEU A 57 1.64 -11.35 -2.63
N GLU A 58 1.02 -12.22 -3.43
CA GLU A 58 1.74 -13.30 -4.13
C GLU A 58 2.77 -12.77 -5.12
N PHE A 59 2.49 -11.63 -5.76
CA PHE A 59 3.48 -10.96 -6.60
C PHE A 59 4.71 -10.56 -5.76
N LEU A 60 4.52 -9.92 -4.61
CA LEU A 60 5.63 -9.54 -3.73
C LEU A 60 6.41 -10.77 -3.22
N GLU A 61 5.70 -11.82 -2.79
CA GLU A 61 6.31 -13.08 -2.34
C GLU A 61 7.20 -13.72 -3.43
N ARG A 62 6.86 -13.56 -4.72
CA ARG A 62 7.63 -14.11 -5.85
C ARG A 62 8.77 -13.22 -6.33
N HIS A 63 8.64 -11.90 -6.22
CA HIS A 63 9.53 -10.94 -6.88
C HIS A 63 10.45 -10.17 -5.94
N LEU A 64 10.13 -10.06 -4.65
CA LEU A 64 11.06 -9.48 -3.68
C LEU A 64 12.31 -10.35 -3.56
N ARG A 65 13.43 -9.68 -3.32
CA ARG A 65 14.75 -10.26 -3.15
C ARG A 65 15.41 -9.72 -1.88
N PRO A 66 16.24 -10.53 -1.19
CA PRO A 66 16.94 -10.11 0.03
C PRO A 66 17.81 -8.86 -0.14
N GLU A 67 18.25 -8.53 -1.35
CA GLU A 67 19.03 -7.34 -1.67
C GLU A 67 18.20 -6.08 -1.94
N ASN A 68 16.87 -6.18 -1.99
CA ASN A 68 16.02 -5.04 -2.31
C ASN A 68 16.03 -3.97 -1.21
N ILE A 69 15.87 -2.71 -1.64
CA ILE A 69 15.68 -1.55 -0.78
C ILE A 69 14.25 -1.04 -0.99
N VAL A 70 13.48 -0.94 0.10
CA VAL A 70 12.05 -0.64 0.07
C VAL A 70 11.75 0.69 0.77
N PHE A 71 10.89 1.51 0.16
CA PHE A 71 10.23 2.62 0.85
C PHE A 71 8.74 2.32 1.01
N GLU A 72 8.17 2.73 2.14
CA GLU A 72 6.77 2.52 2.48
C GLU A 72 6.15 3.81 3.02
N PHE A 73 5.05 4.23 2.39
CA PHE A 73 4.13 5.23 2.93
C PHE A 73 2.98 4.50 3.64
N GLY A 74 2.91 4.61 4.96
CA GLY A 74 1.90 3.98 5.83
C GLY A 74 2.44 2.67 6.39
N GLY A 75 2.76 2.66 7.68
CA GLY A 75 3.37 1.50 8.34
C GLY A 75 2.36 0.47 8.83
N GLY A 76 2.76 -0.79 8.91
CA GLY A 76 1.89 -1.85 9.40
C GLY A 76 2.49 -3.25 9.27
N GLY A 77 1.65 -4.25 8.99
CA GLY A 77 2.10 -5.62 8.74
C GLY A 77 3.04 -5.73 7.52
N SER A 78 2.87 -4.84 6.53
CA SER A 78 3.75 -4.68 5.38
C SER A 78 5.18 -4.30 5.78
N THR A 79 5.35 -3.43 6.77
CA THR A 79 6.67 -3.10 7.34
C THR A 79 7.38 -4.36 7.83
N LEU A 80 6.67 -5.21 8.62
CA LEU A 80 7.23 -6.44 9.16
C LEU A 80 7.56 -7.46 8.06
N PHE A 81 6.67 -7.54 7.07
CA PHE A 81 6.90 -8.36 5.88
C PHE A 81 8.18 -7.93 5.14
N PHE A 82 8.39 -6.65 4.91
CA PHE A 82 9.61 -6.18 4.25
C PHE A 82 10.85 -6.42 5.12
N CYS A 83 10.80 -6.13 6.43
CA CYS A 83 11.94 -6.35 7.33
C CYS A 83 12.44 -7.81 7.28
N LYS A 84 11.53 -8.76 7.11
CA LYS A 84 11.84 -10.19 6.99
C LYS A 84 12.50 -10.57 5.64
N ASN A 85 12.18 -9.85 4.56
CA ASN A 85 12.43 -10.32 3.19
C ASN A 85 13.42 -9.48 2.38
N VAL A 86 13.83 -8.29 2.84
CA VAL A 86 14.67 -7.37 2.06
C VAL A 86 15.84 -6.78 2.86
N ALA A 87 16.77 -6.10 2.18
CA ALA A 87 18.00 -5.60 2.77
C ALA A 87 17.74 -4.38 3.65
N GLU A 88 16.87 -3.47 3.20
CA GLU A 88 16.59 -2.20 3.86
C GLU A 88 15.13 -1.80 3.67
N VAL A 89 14.52 -1.26 4.73
CA VAL A 89 13.15 -0.78 4.74
C VAL A 89 13.08 0.60 5.40
N ALA A 90 12.55 1.57 4.67
CA ALA A 90 12.20 2.88 5.20
C ALA A 90 10.68 3.05 5.22
N THR A 91 10.11 3.40 6.37
CA THR A 91 8.65 3.56 6.53
C THR A 91 8.33 4.93 7.10
N VAL A 92 7.43 5.68 6.46
CA VAL A 92 6.82 6.88 7.04
C VAL A 92 5.40 6.60 7.53
N GLU A 93 5.07 7.08 8.73
CA GLU A 93 3.79 6.85 9.41
C GLU A 93 3.30 8.16 10.06
N ASP A 94 2.00 8.45 9.92
CA ASP A 94 1.41 9.70 10.43
C ASP A 94 0.83 9.61 11.84
N HIS A 95 0.50 8.41 12.32
CA HIS A 95 -0.12 8.23 13.63
C HIS A 95 0.90 7.86 14.72
N PRO A 96 1.13 8.73 15.73
CA PRO A 96 2.22 8.55 16.70
C PRO A 96 2.06 7.28 17.55
N GLU A 97 0.85 6.97 17.99
CA GLU A 97 0.58 5.75 18.79
C GLU A 97 0.81 4.48 17.96
N TRP A 98 0.47 4.53 16.67
CA TRP A 98 0.65 3.38 15.79
C TRP A 98 2.12 3.18 15.46
N PHE A 99 2.85 4.27 15.23
CA PHE A 99 4.29 4.26 15.04
C PHE A 99 5.03 3.68 16.27
N ASP A 100 4.58 3.99 17.49
CA ASP A 100 5.15 3.41 18.71
C ASP A 100 4.89 1.88 18.80
N ILE A 101 3.66 1.43 18.50
CA ILE A 101 3.33 0.00 18.41
C ILE A 101 4.22 -0.71 17.39
N LEU A 102 4.37 -0.12 16.20
CA LEU A 102 5.19 -0.68 15.13
C LEU A 102 6.66 -0.74 15.54
N THR A 103 7.18 0.33 16.14
CA THR A 103 8.56 0.41 16.63
C THR A 103 8.85 -0.67 17.68
N LYS A 104 7.95 -0.84 18.65
CA LYS A 104 8.06 -1.90 19.66
C LYS A 104 8.02 -3.28 19.02
N THR A 105 7.16 -3.48 18.04
CA THR A 105 7.01 -4.77 17.34
C THR A 105 8.26 -5.13 16.54
N VAL A 106 8.80 -4.20 15.75
CA VAL A 106 10.05 -4.40 15.00
C VAL A 106 11.22 -4.69 15.94
N LYS A 107 11.35 -3.90 17.03
CA LYS A 107 12.38 -4.12 18.05
C LYS A 107 12.27 -5.50 18.72
N ALA A 108 11.06 -5.95 19.03
CA ALA A 108 10.84 -7.26 19.64
C ALA A 108 11.23 -8.42 18.71
N GLN A 109 11.16 -8.23 17.39
CA GLN A 109 11.64 -9.21 16.39
C GLN A 109 13.17 -9.17 16.19
N GLY A 110 13.85 -8.14 16.70
CA GLY A 110 15.30 -7.99 16.58
C GLY A 110 15.80 -7.48 15.23
N TRP A 111 14.91 -7.07 14.31
CA TRP A 111 15.29 -6.54 13.01
C TRP A 111 16.03 -5.20 13.12
N GLN A 112 17.13 -5.08 12.36
CA GLN A 112 18.01 -3.90 12.35
C GLN A 112 17.96 -3.13 11.02
N ASN A 113 17.33 -3.71 10.00
CA ASN A 113 17.22 -3.18 8.64
C ASN A 113 16.04 -2.21 8.44
N TRP A 114 15.44 -1.72 9.53
CA TRP A 114 14.27 -0.84 9.46
C TRP A 114 14.59 0.57 9.95
N LYS A 115 14.17 1.57 9.16
CA LYS A 115 14.21 2.98 9.50
C LYS A 115 12.81 3.58 9.44
N GLY A 116 12.23 3.83 10.62
CA GLY A 116 10.91 4.45 10.76
C GLY A 116 10.97 5.98 10.87
N TYR A 117 9.99 6.66 10.27
CA TYR A 117 9.77 8.10 10.35
C TYR A 117 8.34 8.39 10.84
N MET A 118 8.22 9.01 12.01
CA MET A 118 6.94 9.51 12.51
C MET A 118 6.74 10.94 12.03
N VAL A 119 5.79 11.15 11.12
CA VAL A 119 5.53 12.46 10.51
C VAL A 119 4.01 12.71 10.48
N PRO A 120 3.47 13.44 11.48
CA PRO A 120 2.03 13.65 11.56
C PRO A 120 1.55 14.62 10.47
N ALA A 121 0.24 14.62 10.24
CA ALA A 121 -0.40 15.63 9.41
C ALA A 121 -0.33 17.02 10.07
N GLU A 122 -0.02 18.05 9.30
CA GLU A 122 0.10 19.43 9.78
C GLU A 122 -1.19 20.20 9.56
N ASP A 123 -1.56 21.08 10.49
CA ASP A 123 -2.66 22.01 10.27
C ASP A 123 -2.33 22.98 9.13
N LEU A 124 -3.31 23.22 8.27
CA LEU A 124 -3.21 24.27 7.28
C LEU A 124 -3.25 25.64 7.98
N PRO A 125 -2.56 26.67 7.43
CA PRO A 125 -2.67 28.03 7.93
C PRO A 125 -4.12 28.52 7.95
N GLU A 126 -4.44 29.38 8.92
CA GLU A 126 -5.78 29.95 9.03
C GLU A 126 -6.22 30.63 7.71
N GLY A 127 -7.43 30.32 7.26
CA GLY A 127 -7.99 30.84 6.01
C GLY A 127 -7.57 30.09 4.74
N GLN A 128 -6.69 29.09 4.82
CA GLN A 128 -6.41 28.18 3.71
C GLN A 128 -7.30 26.94 3.79
N THR A 129 -7.66 26.42 2.62
CA THR A 129 -8.38 25.15 2.49
C THR A 129 -7.49 24.11 1.83
N ALA A 130 -7.62 22.85 2.22
CA ALA A 130 -6.92 21.77 1.54
C ALA A 130 -7.24 21.77 0.05
N GLY A 131 -6.21 21.63 -0.78
CA GLY A 131 -6.40 21.45 -2.21
C GLY A 131 -7.10 20.13 -2.53
N ALA A 132 -7.46 19.93 -3.79
CA ALA A 132 -8.20 18.75 -4.20
C ALA A 132 -7.34 17.47 -4.01
N PRO A 133 -7.81 16.42 -3.31
CA PRO A 133 -7.02 15.21 -3.03
C PRO A 133 -6.56 14.42 -4.26
N GLN A 134 -7.16 14.67 -5.42
CA GLN A 134 -6.72 14.13 -6.70
C GLN A 134 -5.53 14.88 -7.32
N ASP A 135 -5.25 16.10 -6.85
CA ASP A 135 -4.09 16.88 -7.28
C ASP A 135 -2.85 16.44 -6.47
N PRO A 136 -1.83 15.85 -7.12
CA PRO A 136 -0.61 15.44 -6.43
C PRO A 136 0.18 16.59 -5.78
N ALA A 137 -0.05 17.84 -6.20
CA ALA A 137 0.58 19.02 -5.63
C ALA A 137 -0.16 19.56 -4.39
N ALA A 138 -1.37 19.06 -4.10
CA ALA A 138 -2.19 19.55 -2.99
C ALA A 138 -1.83 18.94 -1.63
N PHE A 139 -1.11 17.81 -1.61
CA PHE A 139 -0.73 17.09 -0.37
C PHE A 139 -1.89 16.81 0.60
N SER A 140 -3.11 16.70 0.09
CA SER A 140 -4.32 16.53 0.89
C SER A 140 -4.84 15.10 0.88
N SER A 141 -5.67 14.77 1.88
CA SER A 141 -6.25 13.44 2.06
C SER A 141 -7.76 13.53 2.21
N ASN A 142 -8.48 12.59 1.59
CA ASN A 142 -9.94 12.42 1.77
C ASN A 142 -10.31 11.60 3.03
N ALA A 143 -9.33 11.27 3.88
CA ALA A 143 -9.62 10.59 5.14
C ALA A 143 -10.44 11.52 6.05
N LYS A 144 -11.47 10.95 6.69
CA LYS A 144 -12.35 11.69 7.61
C LYS A 144 -11.52 12.36 8.71
N GLY A 145 -11.74 13.66 8.93
CA GLY A 145 -11.01 14.44 9.93
C GLY A 145 -9.67 15.02 9.45
N MET A 146 -9.36 14.89 8.16
CA MET A 146 -8.14 15.43 7.54
C MET A 146 -8.41 16.62 6.60
N GLU A 147 -9.62 17.17 6.62
CA GLU A 147 -10.08 18.20 5.68
C GLU A 147 -9.29 19.51 5.78
N GLN A 148 -8.66 19.78 6.94
CA GLN A 148 -7.83 20.96 7.20
C GLN A 148 -6.37 20.61 7.50
N LYS A 149 -5.91 19.46 6.97
CA LYS A 149 -4.56 18.95 7.20
C LYS A 149 -3.76 18.86 5.90
N SER A 150 -2.45 19.07 6.00
CA SER A 150 -1.46 18.82 4.96
C SER A 150 -0.58 17.61 5.32
N PHE A 151 -0.31 16.79 4.32
CA PHE A 151 0.64 15.67 4.40
C PHE A 151 1.92 15.97 3.62
N GLU A 152 2.28 17.25 3.44
CA GLU A 152 3.45 17.61 2.64
C GLU A 152 4.75 17.04 3.21
N LYS A 153 5.04 17.26 4.50
CA LYS A 153 6.22 16.67 5.15
C LYS A 153 6.22 15.15 5.11
N TYR A 154 5.04 14.54 5.30
CA TYR A 154 4.86 13.10 5.21
C TYR A 154 5.23 12.58 3.81
N ALA A 155 4.64 13.13 2.75
CA ALA A 155 4.89 12.71 1.37
C ALA A 155 6.34 12.97 0.93
N ARG A 156 6.93 14.10 1.37
CA ARG A 156 8.32 14.47 1.06
C ARG A 156 9.36 13.72 1.90
N THR A 157 8.96 12.85 2.82
CA THR A 157 9.92 12.07 3.62
C THR A 157 10.84 11.23 2.74
N ILE A 158 10.36 10.77 1.58
CA ILE A 158 11.20 10.02 0.62
C ILE A 158 12.32 10.87 -0.01
N ASN A 159 12.19 12.21 -0.03
CA ASN A 159 13.11 13.10 -0.74
C ASN A 159 14.50 13.21 -0.08
N GLN A 160 14.68 12.63 1.11
CA GLN A 160 15.99 12.51 1.76
C GLN A 160 16.88 11.43 1.10
N TYR A 161 16.30 10.59 0.24
CA TYR A 161 16.99 9.54 -0.48
C TYR A 161 17.36 10.01 -1.89
N PRO A 162 18.42 9.48 -2.52
CA PRO A 162 18.78 9.85 -3.88
C PRO A 162 17.74 9.36 -4.90
N GLY A 163 17.83 9.86 -6.14
CA GLY A 163 17.04 9.33 -7.25
C GLY A 163 17.41 7.88 -7.56
N GLU A 164 16.46 7.11 -8.10
CA GLU A 164 16.64 5.69 -8.46
C GLU A 164 17.28 4.84 -7.34
N TYR A 165 16.82 5.04 -6.10
CA TYR A 165 17.35 4.35 -4.92
C TYR A 165 16.56 3.10 -4.53
N PHE A 166 15.24 3.14 -4.65
CA PHE A 166 14.36 2.05 -4.18
C PHE A 166 14.05 1.05 -5.28
N ASP A 167 14.13 -0.24 -4.95
CA ASP A 167 13.68 -1.34 -5.81
C ASP A 167 12.14 -1.48 -5.75
N LEU A 168 11.54 -1.07 -4.64
CA LEU A 168 10.10 -1.01 -4.47
C LEU A 168 9.67 0.17 -3.61
N VAL A 169 8.59 0.84 -4.02
CA VAL A 169 7.89 1.83 -3.19
C VAL A 169 6.43 1.41 -3.01
N LEU A 170 6.00 1.23 -1.75
CA LEU A 170 4.61 0.97 -1.38
C LEU A 170 3.90 2.26 -0.96
N VAL A 171 2.74 2.52 -1.57
CA VAL A 171 1.84 3.63 -1.23
C VAL A 171 0.54 3.08 -0.63
N ASP A 172 0.49 3.01 0.70
CA ASP A 172 -0.69 2.56 1.47
C ASP A 172 -1.12 3.54 2.57
N GLY A 173 -0.51 4.72 2.64
CA GLY A 173 -0.80 5.72 3.66
C GLY A 173 -1.81 6.78 3.23
N ARG A 174 -1.47 8.03 3.56
CA ARG A 174 -2.26 9.25 3.29
C ARG A 174 -1.77 9.98 2.04
N ALA A 175 -2.59 10.92 1.55
CA ALA A 175 -2.28 11.75 0.38
C ALA A 175 -1.62 10.98 -0.78
N ARG A 176 -2.22 9.85 -1.16
CA ARG A 176 -1.59 8.86 -2.06
C ARG A 176 -1.12 9.45 -3.41
N PRO A 177 -1.88 10.34 -4.08
CA PRO A 177 -1.38 11.02 -5.28
C PRO A 177 -0.08 11.79 -5.05
N ALA A 178 0.03 12.54 -3.95
CA ALA A 178 1.24 13.26 -3.60
C ALA A 178 2.40 12.31 -3.31
N CYS A 179 2.16 11.21 -2.58
CA CYS A 179 3.16 10.20 -2.30
C CYS A 179 3.66 9.51 -3.58
N ILE A 180 2.76 9.19 -4.52
CA ILE A 180 3.14 8.65 -5.84
C ILE A 180 4.02 9.67 -6.56
N ASN A 181 3.62 10.94 -6.62
CA ASN A 181 4.40 11.99 -7.28
C ASN A 181 5.81 12.14 -6.68
N GLN A 182 5.93 12.09 -5.35
CA GLN A 182 7.24 12.11 -4.70
C GLN A 182 8.01 10.81 -4.95
N ALA A 183 7.37 9.65 -5.08
CA ALA A 183 8.05 8.36 -5.24
C ALA A 183 8.72 8.15 -6.61
N LEU A 184 8.13 8.68 -7.69
CA LEU A 184 8.53 8.39 -9.07
C LEU A 184 10.03 8.64 -9.38
N PRO A 185 10.67 9.73 -8.90
CA PRO A 185 12.10 9.98 -9.13
C PRO A 185 13.02 9.03 -8.34
N HIS A 186 12.56 8.51 -7.20
CA HIS A 186 13.36 7.64 -6.33
C HIS A 186 13.23 6.16 -6.66
N LEU A 187 12.27 5.78 -7.50
CA LEU A 187 12.10 4.40 -7.96
C LEU A 187 13.11 4.06 -9.06
N LYS A 188 13.87 2.98 -8.86
CA LYS A 188 14.79 2.43 -9.87
C LYS A 188 14.06 2.02 -11.14
N LYS A 189 14.73 2.14 -12.29
CA LYS A 189 14.40 1.39 -13.51
C LYS A 189 14.28 -0.11 -13.21
N GLY A 190 13.19 -0.73 -13.65
CA GLY A 190 12.86 -2.12 -13.31
C GLY A 190 12.26 -2.31 -11.91
N GLY A 191 12.21 -1.27 -11.07
CA GLY A 191 11.60 -1.31 -9.74
C GLY A 191 10.08 -1.24 -9.79
N TYR A 192 9.45 -1.51 -8.64
CA TYR A 192 8.00 -1.63 -8.51
C TYR A 192 7.39 -0.47 -7.71
N LEU A 193 6.39 0.19 -8.28
CA LEU A 193 5.46 1.04 -7.53
C LEU A 193 4.22 0.21 -7.19
N VAL A 194 3.95 0.03 -5.90
CA VAL A 194 2.77 -0.67 -5.39
C VAL A 194 1.83 0.36 -4.80
N VAL A 195 0.60 0.42 -5.29
CA VAL A 195 -0.42 1.36 -4.79
C VAL A 195 -1.63 0.57 -4.35
N ASP A 196 -1.97 0.66 -3.07
CA ASP A 196 -3.16 0.00 -2.54
C ASP A 196 -4.43 0.83 -2.77
N ASN A 197 -5.60 0.20 -2.59
CA ASN A 197 -6.95 0.77 -2.75
C ASN A 197 -7.17 1.55 -4.06
N THR A 198 -6.61 1.08 -5.17
CA THR A 198 -6.72 1.71 -6.49
C THR A 198 -8.10 1.55 -7.12
N GLU A 199 -9.06 0.90 -6.42
CA GLU A 199 -10.47 1.06 -6.74
C GLU A 199 -10.92 2.53 -6.62
N ARG A 200 -10.21 3.35 -5.83
CA ARG A 200 -10.30 4.80 -5.86
C ARG A 200 -9.51 5.32 -7.06
N ALA A 201 -10.17 5.35 -8.22
CA ALA A 201 -9.55 5.68 -9.51
C ALA A 201 -8.75 6.99 -9.53
N TYR A 202 -9.12 7.97 -8.70
CA TYR A 202 -8.41 9.25 -8.62
C TYR A 202 -6.96 9.14 -8.11
N TYR A 203 -6.57 8.03 -7.48
CA TYR A 203 -5.19 7.82 -7.03
C TYR A 203 -4.17 7.78 -8.17
N LEU A 204 -4.55 7.19 -9.30
CA LEU A 204 -3.67 7.03 -10.46
C LEU A 204 -4.01 7.99 -11.61
N ALA A 205 -5.14 8.72 -11.53
CA ALA A 205 -5.66 9.52 -12.63
C ALA A 205 -4.66 10.56 -13.16
N ALA A 206 -3.95 11.27 -12.27
CA ALA A 206 -2.96 12.27 -12.64
C ALA A 206 -1.71 11.70 -13.34
N PHE A 207 -1.51 10.37 -13.29
CA PHE A 207 -0.33 9.68 -13.80
C PHE A 207 -0.64 8.81 -15.02
N HIS A 208 -1.86 8.87 -15.58
CA HIS A 208 -2.29 7.97 -16.66
C HIS A 208 -1.30 7.91 -17.85
N GLU A 209 -0.92 9.07 -18.40
CA GLU A 209 0.02 9.11 -19.54
C GLU A 209 1.42 8.61 -19.13
N LEU A 210 1.91 9.03 -17.95
CA LEU A 210 3.19 8.56 -17.44
C LEU A 210 3.24 7.03 -17.28
N ILE A 211 2.18 6.45 -16.71
CA ILE A 211 2.06 5.00 -16.52
C ILE A 211 2.08 4.29 -17.87
N ARG A 212 1.29 4.77 -18.83
CA ARG A 212 1.24 4.22 -20.18
C ARG A 212 2.62 4.21 -20.85
N GLU A 213 3.35 5.31 -20.74
CA GLU A 213 4.64 5.50 -21.40
C GLU A 213 5.77 4.76 -20.69
N GLN A 214 5.83 4.80 -19.36
CA GLN A 214 7.02 4.43 -18.58
C GLN A 214 6.85 3.20 -17.71
N PHE A 215 5.66 2.61 -17.60
CA PHE A 215 5.40 1.47 -16.73
C PHE A 215 4.75 0.30 -17.46
N GLU A 216 4.95 -0.89 -16.91
CA GLU A 216 4.23 -2.11 -17.24
C GLU A 216 3.33 -2.46 -16.04
N VAL A 217 2.08 -2.85 -16.30
CA VAL A 217 1.12 -3.22 -15.25
C VAL A 217 1.31 -4.71 -14.93
N GLU A 218 1.82 -5.00 -13.73
CA GLU A 218 2.03 -6.38 -13.27
C GLU A 218 0.77 -6.95 -12.59
N THR A 219 -0.02 -6.09 -11.95
CA THR A 219 -1.31 -6.45 -11.33
C THR A 219 -2.21 -5.23 -11.31
N ASP A 220 -3.47 -5.37 -11.74
CA ASP A 220 -4.53 -4.36 -11.59
C ASP A 220 -5.91 -5.04 -11.61
N MET A 221 -6.34 -5.57 -10.47
CA MET A 221 -7.56 -6.36 -10.40
C MET A 221 -8.23 -6.29 -9.03
N PHE A 222 -9.56 -6.37 -9.02
CA PHE A 222 -10.29 -6.64 -7.78
C PHE A 222 -10.04 -8.08 -7.34
N ALA A 223 -9.65 -8.26 -6.10
CA ALA A 223 -9.40 -9.57 -5.53
C ALA A 223 -9.63 -9.58 -4.02
N PRO A 224 -9.74 -10.77 -3.40
CA PRO A 224 -9.85 -10.86 -1.95
C PRO A 224 -8.57 -10.38 -1.27
N VAL A 225 -8.74 -9.83 -0.08
CA VAL A 225 -7.70 -9.34 0.80
C VAL A 225 -7.94 -9.93 2.19
N ALA A 226 -6.89 -10.13 2.99
CA ALA A 226 -7.04 -10.63 4.35
C ALA A 226 -7.79 -9.64 5.26
N TYR A 227 -8.37 -10.12 6.35
CA TYR A 227 -8.93 -9.35 7.48
C TYR A 227 -10.18 -8.49 7.20
N THR A 228 -10.48 -8.18 5.93
CA THR A 228 -11.68 -7.46 5.51
C THR A 228 -12.51 -8.32 4.54
N PRO A 229 -13.84 -8.27 4.61
CA PRO A 229 -14.66 -9.09 3.73
C PRO A 229 -14.77 -8.56 2.30
N ASP A 230 -14.68 -7.25 2.10
CA ASP A 230 -14.83 -6.61 0.80
C ASP A 230 -13.55 -6.82 -0.04
N PHE A 231 -13.71 -7.14 -1.32
CA PHE A 231 -12.58 -7.22 -2.26
C PHE A 231 -12.03 -5.82 -2.54
N THR A 232 -10.71 -5.72 -2.67
CA THR A 232 -10.01 -4.46 -2.94
C THR A 232 -9.16 -4.59 -4.20
N LYS A 233 -8.65 -3.45 -4.67
CA LYS A 233 -7.71 -3.40 -5.77
C LYS A 233 -6.37 -2.84 -5.27
N THR A 234 -5.31 -3.59 -5.53
CA THR A 234 -3.93 -3.13 -5.39
C THR A 234 -3.32 -3.16 -6.79
N THR A 235 -2.73 -2.05 -7.22
CA THR A 235 -2.04 -1.97 -8.52
C THR A 235 -0.54 -2.07 -8.31
N ILE A 236 0.13 -2.94 -9.07
CA ILE A 236 1.59 -3.03 -9.12
C ILE A 236 2.05 -2.60 -10.51
N LEU A 237 2.94 -1.62 -10.54
CA LEU A 237 3.51 -1.04 -11.75
C LEU A 237 5.02 -1.25 -11.74
N ARG A 238 5.57 -1.89 -12.77
CA ARG A 238 7.02 -2.00 -12.96
C ARG A 238 7.52 -0.87 -13.85
N LYS A 239 8.48 -0.09 -13.36
CA LYS A 239 9.14 0.97 -14.15
C LYS A 239 9.95 0.33 -15.28
N LYS A 240 9.78 0.79 -16.52
CA LYS A 240 10.54 0.28 -17.67
C LYS A 240 12.05 0.56 -17.48
N LYS A 241 12.88 -0.28 -18.08
CA LYS A 241 14.35 -0.15 -18.04
C LYS A 241 14.85 0.98 -18.92
#